data_AF-A0A840SLV1-F1
#
_entry.id   AF-A0A840SLV1-F1
#
_cell.length_a   1.000
_cell.length_b   1.000
_cell.length_c   1.000
_cell.angle_alpha   90.00
_cell.angle_beta   90.00
_cell.angle_gamma   90.00
#
_symmetry.space_group_name_H-M   'P 1'
#
loop_
_entity.id
_entity.type
_entity.pdbx_description
1 polymer ?
#
loop_
_entity_poly.entity_id
_entity_poly.type
_entity_poly.pdbx_seq_one_letter_code
_entity_poly.pdbx_strand_id
1 'polypeptide(L)'
;MALISDLVTELNVMSGLAETSIVGVARRLREDGLLSQKGRGRGAAHATPLDAARLCIALMVGGKSKDASTVVRDFGQLQLSRRSVEPEHVYGSLSLEMAGVAPEHVFEEGLAGLIAVWGEDRLVARMEALVGPRGIWPGMLAMLSDSSMSGAICFGATTYTYHHSALLRANQAKHPEEGVALTEQYLAASRRYRGGIRSTREISAVELLPLGQVVAGLRDPGWRESNEAAHRRLIEAGKEEEL
;
A
#
# COMPACT_ATOMS: atom_id res chain seq x y z
N MET A 1 14.23 0.35 13.69
CA MET A 1 13.56 1.06 12.58
C MET A 1 14.36 0.88 11.32
N ALA A 2 13.69 0.50 10.23
CA ALA A 2 14.32 0.22 8.94
C ALA A 2 14.98 1.44 8.30
N LEU A 3 15.90 1.18 7.39
CA LEU A 3 16.41 2.11 6.38
C LEU A 3 15.70 1.88 5.04
N ILE A 4 15.85 2.82 4.10
CA ILE A 4 15.34 2.65 2.74
C ILE A 4 15.98 1.44 2.03
N SER A 5 17.24 1.09 2.36
CA SER A 5 17.88 -0.13 1.86
C SER A 5 17.11 -1.39 2.25
N ASP A 6 16.59 -1.42 3.47
CA ASP A 6 15.88 -2.57 4.01
C ASP A 6 14.54 -2.74 3.30
N LEU A 7 13.85 -1.63 3.00
CA LEU A 7 12.66 -1.64 2.15
C LEU A 7 12.96 -2.12 0.74
N VAL A 8 14.08 -1.70 0.15
CA VAL A 8 14.49 -2.14 -1.19
C VAL A 8 14.69 -3.65 -1.22
N THR A 9 15.38 -4.21 -0.23
CA THR A 9 15.59 -5.65 -0.09
C THR A 9 14.28 -6.40 0.10
N GLU A 10 13.38 -5.93 0.96
CA GLU A 10 12.08 -6.58 1.16
C GLU A 10 11.22 -6.51 -0.10
N LEU A 11 11.13 -5.35 -0.75
CA LEU A 11 10.38 -5.18 -2.00
C LEU A 11 10.95 -6.00 -3.16
N ASN A 12 12.27 -6.24 -3.20
CA ASN A 12 12.88 -7.16 -4.16
C ASN A 12 12.33 -8.59 -3.96
N VAL A 13 12.26 -9.04 -2.72
CA VAL A 13 11.71 -10.36 -2.39
C VAL A 13 10.23 -10.44 -2.71
N MET A 14 9.45 -9.42 -2.35
CA MET A 14 8.00 -9.38 -2.57
C MET A 14 7.62 -9.32 -4.06
N SER A 15 8.27 -8.43 -4.83
CA SER A 15 7.88 -8.15 -6.21
C SER A 15 8.57 -9.05 -7.24
N GLY A 16 9.66 -9.71 -6.86
CA GLY A 16 10.53 -10.44 -7.79
C GLY A 16 11.27 -9.55 -8.79
N LEU A 17 11.16 -8.22 -8.67
CA LEU A 17 11.85 -7.27 -9.53
C LEU A 17 13.33 -7.18 -9.14
N ALA A 18 14.21 -6.99 -10.11
CA ALA A 18 15.64 -6.81 -9.85
C ALA A 18 15.88 -5.67 -8.85
N GLU A 19 16.68 -5.95 -7.82
CA GLU A 19 16.99 -4.99 -6.76
C GLU A 19 17.53 -3.66 -7.32
N THR A 20 18.36 -3.71 -8.36
CA THR A 20 18.88 -2.52 -9.06
C THR A 20 17.79 -1.62 -9.63
N SER A 21 16.67 -2.20 -10.08
CA SER A 21 15.50 -1.43 -10.55
C SER A 21 14.84 -0.69 -9.39
N ILE A 22 14.64 -1.37 -8.26
CA ILE A 22 14.02 -0.80 -7.06
C ILE A 22 14.93 0.27 -6.45
N VAL A 23 16.24 0.06 -6.42
CA VAL A 23 17.23 1.08 -6.05
C VAL A 23 17.11 2.31 -6.94
N GLY A 24 16.96 2.13 -8.27
CA GLY A 24 16.75 3.22 -9.21
C GLY A 24 15.48 4.03 -8.92
N VAL A 25 14.38 3.35 -8.62
CA VAL A 25 13.11 3.97 -8.19
C VAL A 25 13.31 4.73 -6.89
N ALA A 26 13.85 4.10 -5.86
CA ALA A 26 14.09 4.72 -4.54
C ALA A 26 15.01 5.94 -4.64
N ARG A 27 16.08 5.86 -5.45
CA ARG A 27 16.98 6.99 -5.69
C ARG A 27 16.23 8.15 -6.31
N ARG A 28 15.44 7.90 -7.36
CA ARG A 28 14.69 8.96 -8.02
C ARG A 28 13.65 9.61 -7.10
N LEU A 29 12.89 8.82 -6.34
CA LEU A 29 11.93 9.36 -5.38
C LEU A 29 12.61 10.21 -4.30
N ARG A 30 13.80 9.79 -3.83
CA ARG A 30 14.60 10.57 -2.87
C ARG A 30 15.08 11.89 -3.46
N GLU A 31 15.64 11.88 -4.69
CA GLU A 31 16.08 13.08 -5.40
C GLU A 31 14.93 14.10 -5.58
N ASP A 32 13.72 13.60 -5.78
CA ASP A 32 12.49 14.40 -5.94
C ASP A 32 11.84 14.81 -4.60
N GLY A 33 12.44 14.48 -3.45
CA GLY A 33 11.94 14.82 -2.12
C GLY A 33 10.70 14.04 -1.68
N LEU A 34 10.41 12.90 -2.33
CA LEU A 34 9.26 12.04 -2.04
C LEU A 34 9.59 10.95 -1.02
N LEU A 35 10.86 10.67 -0.75
CA LEU A 35 11.27 9.79 0.34
C LEU A 35 12.04 10.55 1.41
N SER A 36 11.93 10.09 2.65
CA SER A 36 12.69 10.58 3.79
C SER A 36 14.19 10.58 3.49
N GLN A 37 14.83 11.72 3.77
CA GLN A 37 16.26 11.91 3.60
C GLN A 37 16.86 12.63 4.81
N LYS A 38 17.89 12.02 5.39
CA LYS A 38 18.75 12.61 6.43
C LYS A 38 20.11 11.94 6.32
N GLY A 39 21.19 12.72 6.36
CA GLY A 39 22.58 12.28 6.54
C GLY A 39 23.05 11.05 5.73
N ARG A 40 24.19 10.48 6.17
CA ARG A 40 24.71 9.15 5.77
C ARG A 40 25.19 8.43 7.04
N GLY A 41 25.37 7.10 6.96
CA GLY A 41 25.87 6.30 8.08
C GLY A 41 24.88 6.25 9.26
N ARG A 42 25.38 6.38 10.49
CA ARG A 42 24.56 6.35 11.72
C ARG A 42 23.49 7.46 11.80
N GLY A 43 23.57 8.49 10.93
CA GLY A 43 22.59 9.56 10.83
C GLY A 43 21.62 9.45 9.65
N ALA A 44 21.57 8.29 8.97
CA ALA A 44 20.64 8.04 7.88
C ALA A 44 19.18 8.19 8.35
N ALA A 45 18.30 8.71 7.49
CA ALA A 45 16.87 8.73 7.77
C ALA A 45 16.34 7.29 7.85
N HIS A 46 15.57 7.02 8.90
CA HIS A 46 14.76 5.81 8.97
C HIS A 46 13.63 5.88 7.95
N ALA A 47 13.33 4.73 7.37
CA ALA A 47 12.16 4.53 6.53
C ALA A 47 10.88 4.70 7.35
N THR A 48 9.92 5.40 6.78
CA THR A 48 8.57 5.57 7.32
C THR A 48 7.57 4.68 6.58
N PRO A 49 6.37 4.43 7.15
CA PRO A 49 5.29 3.77 6.40
C PRO A 49 4.93 4.50 5.10
N LEU A 50 5.05 5.83 5.07
CA LEU A 50 4.81 6.64 3.87
C LEU A 50 5.87 6.40 2.79
N ASP A 51 7.14 6.22 3.19
CA ASP A 51 8.21 5.85 2.25
C ASP A 51 7.92 4.50 1.59
N ALA A 52 7.48 3.52 2.39
CA ALA A 52 7.09 2.20 1.91
C ALA A 52 5.88 2.27 0.97
N ALA A 53 4.83 3.03 1.33
CA ALA A 53 3.65 3.24 0.50
C ALA A 53 4.01 3.83 -0.87
N ARG A 54 4.85 4.87 -0.89
CA ARG A 54 5.30 5.52 -2.13
C ARG A 54 6.13 4.60 -3.02
N LEU A 55 6.99 3.78 -2.43
CA LEU A 55 7.72 2.75 -3.19
C LEU A 55 6.76 1.71 -3.78
N CYS A 56 5.79 1.21 -3.00
CA CYS A 56 4.76 0.29 -3.47
C CYS A 56 3.97 0.88 -4.65
N ILE A 57 3.49 2.12 -4.54
CA ILE A 57 2.76 2.82 -5.61
C ILE A 57 3.60 2.90 -6.90
N ALA A 58 4.88 3.29 -6.79
CA ALA A 58 5.78 3.35 -7.93
C ALA A 58 5.97 2.00 -8.63
N LEU A 59 6.10 0.92 -7.84
CA LEU A 59 6.30 -0.43 -8.35
C LEU A 59 5.01 -1.03 -8.95
N MET A 60 3.85 -0.76 -8.35
CA MET A 60 2.56 -1.23 -8.87
C MET A 60 2.26 -0.68 -10.26
N VAL A 61 2.47 0.62 -10.51
CA VAL A 61 1.97 1.25 -11.74
C VAL A 61 2.98 1.21 -12.90
N GLY A 62 4.29 1.15 -12.64
CA GLY A 62 5.23 1.32 -13.74
C GLY A 62 6.65 0.84 -13.55
N GLY A 63 7.14 0.60 -12.32
CA GLY A 63 8.45 -0.01 -12.00
C GLY A 63 9.71 0.69 -12.56
N LYS A 64 9.57 1.65 -13.48
CA LYS A 64 10.65 2.36 -14.16
C LYS A 64 11.04 3.58 -13.34
N SER A 65 12.33 3.65 -13.02
CA SER A 65 12.90 4.75 -12.22
C SER A 65 12.58 6.13 -12.76
N LYS A 66 12.62 6.34 -14.09
CA LYS A 66 12.42 7.66 -14.71
C LYS A 66 11.04 8.27 -14.47
N ASP A 67 10.02 7.44 -14.30
CA ASP A 67 8.61 7.83 -14.18
C ASP A 67 8.10 7.75 -12.73
N ALA A 68 8.90 7.19 -11.81
CA ALA A 68 8.53 6.87 -10.44
C ALA A 68 7.87 8.05 -9.70
N SER A 69 8.48 9.23 -9.76
CA SER A 69 7.95 10.39 -9.05
C SER A 69 6.63 10.89 -9.61
N THR A 70 6.47 10.83 -10.93
CA THR A 70 5.21 11.19 -11.60
C THR A 70 4.11 10.21 -11.22
N VAL A 71 4.43 8.91 -11.22
CA VAL A 71 3.51 7.84 -10.76
C VAL A 71 3.07 8.09 -9.32
N VAL A 72 3.99 8.34 -8.39
CA VAL A 72 3.65 8.58 -6.99
C VAL A 72 2.79 9.83 -6.83
N ARG A 73 3.10 10.92 -7.56
CA ARG A 73 2.30 12.15 -7.51
C ARG A 73 0.89 11.95 -8.08
N ASP A 74 0.74 11.17 -9.14
CA ASP A 74 -0.57 10.94 -9.75
C ASP A 74 -1.43 9.92 -8.98
N PHE A 75 -0.83 8.82 -8.54
CA PHE A 75 -1.54 7.69 -7.90
C PHE A 75 -1.55 7.78 -6.37
N GLY A 76 -0.54 8.40 -5.75
CA GLY A 76 -0.55 8.65 -4.31
C GLY A 76 -1.57 9.71 -3.90
N GLN A 77 -1.88 10.65 -4.80
CA GLN A 77 -2.81 11.75 -4.55
C GLN A 77 -4.26 11.47 -5.00
N LEU A 78 -4.58 10.21 -5.32
CA LEU A 78 -5.96 9.82 -5.59
C LEU A 78 -6.82 10.09 -4.35
N GLN A 79 -7.97 10.72 -4.58
CA GLN A 79 -8.86 11.21 -3.52
C GLN A 79 -9.86 10.13 -3.16
N LEU A 80 -10.10 9.96 -1.87
CA LEU A 80 -11.16 9.08 -1.37
C LEU A 80 -12.52 9.55 -1.91
N SER A 81 -13.20 8.69 -2.66
CA SER A 81 -14.53 8.98 -3.24
C SER A 81 -15.66 8.29 -2.51
N ARG A 82 -15.38 7.09 -1.98
CA ARG A 82 -16.38 6.23 -1.37
C ARG A 82 -15.74 5.37 -0.29
N ARG A 83 -16.44 5.29 0.84
CA ARG A 83 -16.23 4.27 1.86
C ARG A 83 -17.46 3.38 1.88
N SER A 84 -17.28 2.08 1.79
CA SER A 84 -18.35 1.09 1.96
C SER A 84 -17.95 0.08 3.03
N VAL A 85 -18.88 -0.25 3.90
CA VAL A 85 -18.74 -1.30 4.90
C VAL A 85 -19.63 -2.46 4.47
N GLU A 86 -19.04 -3.63 4.31
CA GLU A 86 -19.81 -4.85 4.04
C GLU A 86 -20.38 -5.38 5.36
N PRO A 87 -21.72 -5.40 5.55
CA PRO A 87 -22.34 -5.69 6.85
C PRO A 87 -22.09 -7.11 7.36
N GLU A 88 -21.81 -8.05 6.46
CA GLU A 88 -21.75 -9.49 6.74
C GLU A 88 -20.32 -10.02 6.92
N HIS A 89 -19.32 -9.13 6.97
CA HIS A 89 -17.93 -9.55 7.11
C HIS A 89 -17.62 -10.02 8.55
N VAL A 90 -17.14 -11.27 8.65
CA VAL A 90 -16.88 -12.01 9.90
C VAL A 90 -15.87 -11.31 10.83
N TYR A 91 -15.02 -10.44 10.29
CA TYR A 91 -13.89 -9.83 11.01
C TYR A 91 -14.21 -8.52 11.74
N GLY A 92 -15.48 -8.09 11.74
CA GLY A 92 -15.90 -6.83 12.36
C GLY A 92 -15.45 -5.58 11.58
N SER A 93 -15.79 -4.41 12.11
CA SER A 93 -15.52 -3.12 11.48
C SER A 93 -14.08 -2.65 11.71
N LEU A 94 -13.12 -3.28 11.03
CA LEU A 94 -11.78 -2.71 10.91
C LEU A 94 -11.82 -1.50 9.99
N SER A 95 -11.03 -0.48 10.31
CA SER A 95 -11.01 0.76 9.54
C SER A 95 -9.65 1.44 9.58
N LEU A 96 -9.34 2.24 8.56
CA LEU A 96 -8.07 2.96 8.48
C LEU A 96 -7.94 4.03 9.57
N GLU A 97 -9.06 4.52 10.13
CA GLU A 97 -9.03 5.41 11.29
C GLU A 97 -8.47 4.73 12.54
N MET A 98 -8.64 3.41 12.68
CA MET A 98 -7.99 2.65 13.75
C MET A 98 -6.48 2.61 13.60
N ALA A 99 -5.98 2.81 12.37
CA ALA A 99 -4.56 2.98 12.05
C ALA A 99 -4.08 4.43 12.18
N GLY A 100 -4.92 5.34 12.70
CA GLY A 100 -4.62 6.76 12.81
C GLY A 100 -4.72 7.54 11.49
N VAL A 101 -5.27 6.95 10.42
CA VAL A 101 -5.51 7.67 9.16
C VAL A 101 -6.72 8.58 9.31
N ALA A 102 -6.61 9.82 8.85
CA ALA A 102 -7.72 10.77 8.87
C ALA A 102 -8.90 10.27 8.01
N PRO A 103 -10.17 10.58 8.34
CA PRO A 103 -11.32 10.17 7.53
C PRO A 103 -11.25 10.68 6.09
N GLU A 104 -10.73 11.89 5.91
CA GLU A 104 -10.35 12.46 4.61
C GLU A 104 -8.84 12.27 4.42
N HIS A 105 -8.47 11.47 3.44
CA HIS A 105 -7.08 11.15 3.13
C HIS A 105 -6.93 10.82 1.65
N VAL A 106 -5.67 10.85 1.19
CA VAL A 106 -5.30 10.37 -0.15
C VAL A 106 -4.83 8.93 -0.11
N PHE A 107 -4.73 8.30 -1.29
CA PHE A 107 -4.36 6.89 -1.39
C PHE A 107 -3.03 6.55 -0.73
N GLU A 108 -1.99 7.39 -0.86
CA GLU A 108 -0.69 7.10 -0.22
C GLU A 108 -0.75 7.12 1.31
N GLU A 109 -1.61 7.95 1.89
CA GLU A 109 -1.82 8.01 3.34
C GLU A 109 -2.60 6.79 3.83
N GLY A 110 -3.64 6.40 3.09
CA GLY A 110 -4.40 5.18 3.39
C GLY A 110 -3.53 3.92 3.31
N LEU A 111 -2.68 3.84 2.28
CA LEU A 111 -1.73 2.73 2.13
C LEU A 111 -0.63 2.76 3.21
N ALA A 112 -0.13 3.94 3.57
CA ALA A 112 0.84 4.08 4.66
C ALA A 112 0.24 3.63 6.00
N GLY A 113 -1.01 3.99 6.30
CA GLY A 113 -1.73 3.51 7.47
C GLY A 113 -1.89 1.99 7.47
N LEU A 114 -2.26 1.40 6.33
CA LEU A 114 -2.37 -0.05 6.19
C LEU A 114 -1.02 -0.76 6.41
N ILE A 115 0.09 -0.19 5.93
CA ILE A 115 1.44 -0.73 6.18
C ILE A 115 1.82 -0.58 7.66
N ALA A 116 1.49 0.55 8.29
CA ALA A 116 1.79 0.81 9.70
C ALA A 116 1.09 -0.18 10.64
N VAL A 117 -0.17 -0.54 10.34
CA VAL A 117 -0.95 -1.56 11.06
C VAL A 117 -0.20 -2.88 11.22
N TRP A 118 0.51 -3.30 10.17
CA TRP A 118 1.27 -4.54 10.18
C TRP A 118 2.56 -4.47 11.00
N GLY A 119 3.00 -3.26 11.35
CA GLY A 119 4.09 -3.01 12.29
C GLY A 119 3.64 -2.91 13.75
N GLU A 120 2.34 -3.05 14.04
CA GLU A 120 1.80 -2.96 15.40
C GLU A 120 1.44 -4.34 15.97
N ASP A 121 2.29 -4.87 16.85
CA ASP A 121 2.11 -6.21 17.47
C ASP A 121 0.72 -6.43 18.06
N ARG A 122 0.14 -5.42 18.71
CA ARG A 122 -1.20 -5.53 19.32
C ARG A 122 -2.30 -5.73 18.30
N LEU A 123 -2.20 -5.06 17.16
CA LEU A 123 -3.20 -5.17 16.11
C LEU A 123 -3.01 -6.48 15.35
N VAL A 124 -1.76 -6.89 15.09
CA VAL A 124 -1.46 -8.22 14.54
C VAL A 124 -2.01 -9.32 15.45
N ALA A 125 -1.72 -9.28 16.75
CA ALA A 125 -2.23 -10.27 17.71
C ALA A 125 -3.77 -10.27 17.79
N ARG A 126 -4.40 -9.08 17.74
CA ARG A 126 -5.86 -8.98 17.67
C ARG A 126 -6.41 -9.64 16.39
N MET A 127 -5.72 -9.47 15.27
CA MET A 127 -6.11 -10.04 14.00
C MET A 127 -5.94 -11.56 13.98
N GLU A 128 -4.82 -12.06 14.51
CA GLU A 128 -4.61 -13.49 14.73
C GLU A 128 -5.70 -14.09 15.62
N ALA A 129 -6.09 -13.40 16.70
CA ALA A 129 -7.17 -13.82 17.58
C ALA A 129 -8.56 -13.83 16.89
N LEU A 130 -8.83 -12.89 15.98
CA LEU A 130 -10.08 -12.84 15.21
C LEU A 130 -10.15 -13.90 14.12
N VAL A 131 -9.00 -14.22 13.52
CA VAL A 131 -8.86 -15.15 12.41
C VAL A 131 -8.81 -16.60 12.93
N GLY A 132 -8.21 -16.81 14.10
CA GLY A 132 -7.96 -18.13 14.68
C GLY A 132 -6.92 -18.93 13.88
N PRO A 133 -6.55 -20.13 14.33
CA PRO A 133 -5.42 -20.91 13.78
C PRO A 133 -5.65 -21.43 12.34
N ARG A 134 -6.88 -21.35 11.82
CA ARG A 134 -7.24 -21.77 10.45
C ARG A 134 -7.69 -20.61 9.56
N GLY A 135 -7.82 -19.40 10.11
CA GLY A 135 -8.60 -18.39 9.43
C GLY A 135 -7.88 -17.79 8.24
N ILE A 136 -8.68 -17.50 7.23
CA ILE A 136 -8.29 -16.66 6.11
C ILE A 136 -8.02 -15.28 6.72
N TRP A 137 -6.85 -14.70 6.47
CA TRP A 137 -6.57 -13.33 6.91
C TRP A 137 -7.63 -12.38 6.35
N PRO A 138 -8.06 -11.35 7.11
CA PRO A 138 -9.10 -10.45 6.65
C PRO A 138 -8.65 -9.82 5.34
N GLY A 139 -9.59 -9.59 4.41
CA GLY A 139 -9.32 -9.05 3.08
C GLY A 139 -8.61 -7.70 3.16
N MET A 140 -7.29 -7.74 3.29
CA MET A 140 -6.42 -6.59 3.27
C MET A 140 -5.67 -6.60 1.97
N LEU A 141 -5.97 -5.63 1.15
CA LEU A 141 -5.32 -5.47 -0.13
C LEU A 141 -5.40 -4.00 -0.53
N ALA A 142 -4.38 -3.57 -1.25
CA ALA A 142 -4.37 -2.31 -1.95
C ALA A 142 -4.31 -2.59 -3.45
N MET A 143 -5.18 -1.95 -4.23
CA MET A 143 -5.26 -2.09 -5.67
C MET A 143 -5.06 -0.75 -6.35
N LEU A 144 -4.40 -0.77 -7.50
CA LEU A 144 -4.33 0.35 -8.42
C LEU A 144 -4.71 -0.12 -9.82
N SER A 145 -5.55 0.65 -10.50
CA SER A 145 -5.84 0.47 -11.92
C SER A 145 -5.29 1.66 -12.69
N ASP A 146 -4.32 1.39 -13.56
CA ASP A 146 -3.57 2.40 -14.30
C ASP A 146 -4.46 3.18 -15.29
N SER A 147 -5.28 2.45 -16.03
CA SER A 147 -6.14 2.94 -17.11
C SER A 147 -7.26 3.85 -16.62
N SER A 148 -7.78 3.61 -15.41
CA SER A 148 -8.85 4.41 -14.79
C SER A 148 -8.33 5.39 -13.75
N MET A 149 -7.01 5.44 -13.51
CA MET A 149 -6.39 6.22 -12.43
C MET A 149 -7.23 6.16 -11.14
N SER A 150 -7.48 4.94 -10.71
CA SER A 150 -8.31 4.65 -9.54
C SER A 150 -7.60 3.63 -8.66
N GLY A 151 -7.92 3.66 -7.37
CA GLY A 151 -7.40 2.73 -6.40
C GLY A 151 -8.49 2.21 -5.48
N ALA A 152 -8.19 1.12 -4.80
CA ALA A 152 -8.99 0.64 -3.69
C ALA A 152 -8.09 0.16 -2.57
N ILE A 153 -8.52 0.36 -1.33
CA ILE A 153 -7.94 -0.29 -0.16
C ILE A 153 -9.07 -1.04 0.53
N CYS A 154 -8.88 -2.33 0.74
CA CYS A 154 -9.74 -3.13 1.60
C CYS A 154 -9.03 -3.31 2.94
N PHE A 155 -9.74 -3.09 4.03
CA PHE A 155 -9.26 -3.37 5.37
C PHE A 155 -10.38 -3.99 6.21
N GLY A 156 -10.36 -5.32 6.32
CA GLY A 156 -11.44 -6.08 6.93
C GLY A 156 -12.74 -5.93 6.13
N ALA A 157 -13.81 -5.50 6.79
CA ALA A 157 -15.11 -5.25 6.17
C ALA A 157 -15.20 -3.93 5.38
N THR A 158 -14.20 -3.05 5.49
CA THR A 158 -14.28 -1.71 4.91
C THR A 158 -13.48 -1.60 3.62
N THR A 159 -14.14 -1.15 2.56
CA THR A 159 -13.50 -0.79 1.29
C THR A 159 -13.48 0.73 1.12
N TYR A 160 -12.30 1.26 0.82
CA TYR A 160 -12.03 2.65 0.48
C TYR A 160 -11.74 2.73 -1.01
N THR A 161 -12.53 3.47 -1.77
CA THR A 161 -12.35 3.65 -3.22
C THR A 161 -11.81 5.03 -3.49
N TYR A 162 -10.80 5.12 -4.35
CA TYR A 162 -10.08 6.35 -4.67
C TYR A 162 -10.11 6.62 -6.17
N HIS A 163 -10.24 7.89 -6.54
CA HIS A 163 -10.22 8.33 -7.93
C HIS A 163 -9.42 9.60 -8.12
N HIS A 164 -9.03 9.84 -9.35
CA HIS A 164 -8.40 11.09 -9.75
C HIS A 164 -9.32 12.29 -9.44
N SER A 165 -8.77 13.34 -8.83
CA SER A 165 -9.54 14.50 -8.34
C SER A 165 -10.36 15.18 -9.44
N ALA A 166 -9.80 15.32 -10.65
CA ALA A 166 -10.51 15.91 -11.79
C ALA A 166 -11.77 15.12 -12.17
N LEU A 167 -11.74 13.78 -12.07
CA LEU A 167 -12.92 12.95 -12.34
C LEU A 167 -14.01 13.15 -11.28
N LEU A 168 -13.63 13.22 -10.00
CA LEU A 168 -14.58 13.48 -8.91
C LEU A 168 -15.24 14.85 -9.05
N ARG A 169 -14.43 15.88 -9.36
CA ARG A 169 -14.94 17.24 -9.59
C ARG A 169 -15.82 17.32 -10.83
N ALA A 170 -15.48 16.61 -11.91
CA ALA A 170 -16.32 16.56 -13.11
C ALA A 170 -17.72 16.01 -12.80
N ASN A 171 -17.80 14.95 -11.99
CA ASN A 171 -19.08 14.36 -11.55
C ASN A 171 -19.91 15.28 -10.65
N GLN A 172 -19.28 16.28 -10.02
CA GLN A 172 -19.92 17.26 -9.14
C GLN A 172 -20.13 18.63 -9.82
N ALA A 173 -19.67 18.80 -11.06
CA ALA A 173 -19.72 20.08 -11.76
C ALA A 173 -21.17 20.49 -12.03
N LYS A 174 -21.51 21.73 -11.64
CA LYS A 174 -22.85 22.30 -11.87
C LYS A 174 -23.04 22.76 -13.32
N HIS A 175 -21.95 23.13 -13.99
CA HIS A 175 -21.94 23.64 -15.35
C HIS A 175 -21.33 22.60 -16.31
N PRO A 176 -21.99 22.27 -17.44
CA PRO A 176 -21.48 21.29 -18.39
C PRO A 176 -20.06 21.61 -18.91
N GLU A 177 -19.76 22.88 -19.17
CA GLU A 177 -18.45 23.32 -19.68
C GLU A 177 -17.31 23.01 -18.71
N GLU A 178 -17.53 23.23 -17.40
CA GLU A 178 -16.57 22.88 -16.36
C GLU A 178 -16.36 21.36 -16.30
N GLY A 179 -17.44 20.58 -16.37
CA GLY A 179 -17.39 19.12 -16.41
C GLY A 179 -16.57 18.59 -17.59
N VAL A 180 -16.73 19.18 -18.78
CA VAL A 180 -15.95 18.82 -19.97
C VAL A 180 -14.47 19.13 -19.76
N ALA A 181 -14.13 20.33 -19.30
CA ALA A 181 -12.73 20.72 -19.08
C ALA A 181 -12.02 19.81 -18.04
N LEU A 182 -12.71 19.46 -16.95
CA LEU A 182 -12.20 18.53 -15.94
C LEU A 182 -12.05 17.09 -16.49
N THR A 183 -12.98 16.65 -17.33
CA THR A 183 -12.90 15.35 -18.02
C THR A 183 -11.70 15.31 -18.95
N GLU A 184 -11.45 16.38 -19.72
CA GLU A 184 -10.27 16.49 -20.58
C GLU A 184 -8.96 16.46 -19.77
N GLN A 185 -8.91 17.14 -18.62
CA GLN A 185 -7.77 17.09 -17.71
C GLN A 185 -7.51 15.65 -17.22
N TYR A 186 -8.55 14.94 -16.78
CA TYR A 186 -8.45 13.52 -16.40
C TYR A 186 -7.98 12.63 -17.56
N LEU A 187 -8.53 12.84 -18.77
CA LEU A 187 -8.12 12.09 -19.96
C LEU A 187 -6.66 12.37 -20.33
N ALA A 188 -6.20 13.62 -20.23
CA ALA A 188 -4.81 13.98 -20.45
C ALA A 188 -3.87 13.31 -19.44
N ALA A 189 -4.26 13.23 -18.16
CA ALA A 189 -3.49 12.52 -17.15
C ALA A 189 -3.42 11.01 -17.42
N SER A 190 -4.57 10.37 -17.68
CA SER A 190 -4.64 8.91 -17.90
C SER A 190 -3.93 8.44 -19.17
N ARG A 191 -3.81 9.28 -20.20
CA ARG A 191 -3.05 8.96 -21.43
C ARG A 191 -1.59 8.58 -21.17
N ARG A 192 -0.98 9.06 -20.08
CA ARG A 192 0.39 8.70 -19.69
C ARG A 192 0.52 7.22 -19.30
N TYR A 193 -0.58 6.61 -18.87
CA TYR A 193 -0.64 5.25 -18.33
C TYR A 193 -1.46 4.29 -19.18
N ARG A 194 -2.17 4.77 -20.20
CA ARG A 194 -2.91 3.91 -21.14
C ARG A 194 -1.94 3.07 -21.96
N GLY A 195 -1.77 1.82 -21.55
CA GLY A 195 -1.39 0.74 -22.46
C GLY A 195 -2.58 0.27 -23.29
N GLY A 196 -2.32 -0.52 -24.33
CA GLY A 196 -3.38 -1.26 -25.04
C GLY A 196 -4.09 -2.32 -24.17
N ILE A 197 -3.56 -2.59 -22.97
CA ILE A 197 -4.07 -3.55 -22.01
C ILE A 197 -4.33 -2.79 -20.71
N ARG A 198 -5.54 -2.94 -20.16
CA ARG A 198 -5.88 -2.47 -18.82
C ARG A 198 -5.10 -3.29 -17.79
N SER A 199 -4.31 -2.64 -16.94
CA SER A 199 -3.64 -3.29 -15.83
C SER A 199 -4.30 -2.91 -14.52
N THR A 200 -4.61 -3.93 -13.72
CA THR A 200 -4.92 -3.76 -12.29
C THR A 200 -3.86 -4.54 -11.55
N ARG A 201 -3.26 -3.89 -10.55
CA ARG A 201 -2.22 -4.46 -9.71
C ARG A 201 -2.67 -4.41 -8.29
N GLU A 202 -2.37 -5.45 -7.54
CA GLU A 202 -2.74 -5.58 -6.15
C GLU A 202 -1.51 -5.95 -5.31
N ILE A 203 -1.54 -5.52 -4.06
CA ILE A 203 -0.64 -5.97 -3.00
C ILE A 203 -1.54 -6.42 -1.86
N SER A 204 -1.44 -7.69 -1.48
CA SER A 204 -2.30 -8.31 -0.47
C SER A 204 -1.65 -8.28 0.93
N ALA A 205 -2.37 -8.80 1.93
CA ALA A 205 -1.87 -8.99 3.29
C ALA A 205 -0.53 -9.75 3.33
N VAL A 206 -0.36 -10.75 2.45
CA VAL A 206 0.85 -11.60 2.41
C VAL A 206 2.09 -10.78 2.08
N GLU A 207 1.94 -9.77 1.23
CA GLU A 207 3.00 -8.84 0.87
C GLU A 207 3.13 -7.69 1.89
N LEU A 208 2.02 -7.13 2.35
CA LEU A 208 2.02 -5.97 3.25
C LEU A 208 2.52 -6.28 4.66
N LEU A 209 2.25 -7.47 5.19
CA LEU A 209 2.67 -7.88 6.54
C LEU A 209 4.21 -7.85 6.70
N PRO A 210 4.99 -8.58 5.87
CA PRO A 210 6.44 -8.50 5.87
C PRO A 210 6.98 -7.06 5.80
N LEU A 211 6.40 -6.26 4.91
CA LEU A 211 6.83 -4.89 4.68
C LEU A 211 6.60 -4.02 5.93
N GLY A 212 5.43 -4.12 6.55
CA GLY A 212 5.10 -3.40 7.78
C GLY A 212 6.01 -3.79 8.95
N GLN A 213 6.30 -5.09 9.12
CA GLN A 213 7.22 -5.58 10.14
C GLN A 213 8.65 -5.06 9.93
N VAL A 214 9.14 -5.02 8.69
CA VAL A 214 10.45 -4.43 8.36
C VAL A 214 10.45 -2.94 8.70
N VAL A 215 9.44 -2.18 8.28
CA VAL A 215 9.33 -0.74 8.60
C VAL A 215 9.40 -0.49 10.11
N ALA A 216 8.66 -1.27 10.90
CA ALA A 216 8.66 -1.20 12.36
C ALA A 216 9.98 -1.67 13.00
N GLY A 217 10.81 -2.43 12.27
CA GLY A 217 12.03 -3.04 12.78
C GLY A 217 11.77 -4.28 13.65
N LEU A 218 10.65 -4.96 13.41
CA LEU A 218 10.27 -6.22 14.05
C LEU A 218 10.81 -7.43 13.30
N ARG A 219 11.24 -7.24 12.04
CA ARG A 219 11.75 -8.28 11.16
C ARG A 219 12.93 -7.76 10.34
N ASP A 220 13.91 -8.64 10.14
CA ASP A 220 15.02 -8.38 9.22
C ASP A 220 14.56 -8.44 7.75
N PRO A 221 15.02 -7.52 6.89
CA PRO A 221 14.60 -7.47 5.49
C PRO A 221 15.09 -8.69 4.71
N GLY A 222 14.28 -9.13 3.75
CA GLY A 222 14.57 -10.27 2.89
C GLY A 222 14.48 -11.62 3.59
N TRP A 223 14.12 -11.64 4.88
CA TRP A 223 13.90 -12.88 5.60
C TRP A 223 12.79 -13.68 4.92
N ARG A 224 13.03 -14.97 4.68
CA ARG A 224 11.99 -15.90 4.26
C ARG A 224 11.84 -16.90 5.38
N GLU A 225 10.74 -16.83 6.13
CA GLU A 225 10.27 -18.07 6.72
C GLU A 225 9.99 -19.00 5.56
N SER A 226 10.55 -20.22 5.58
CA SER A 226 10.01 -21.21 4.66
C SER A 226 8.52 -21.31 4.99
N ASN A 227 7.65 -21.34 3.97
CA ASN A 227 6.21 -21.54 4.20
C ASN A 227 5.96 -22.74 5.11
N GLU A 228 6.84 -23.75 5.08
CA GLU A 228 6.88 -24.87 6.01
C GLU A 228 7.16 -24.50 7.47
N ALA A 229 8.08 -23.58 7.77
CA ALA A 229 8.39 -23.15 9.13
C ALA A 229 7.28 -22.27 9.71
N ALA A 230 6.71 -21.36 8.90
CA ALA A 230 5.54 -20.56 9.29
C ALA A 230 4.33 -21.47 9.56
N HIS A 231 4.08 -22.44 8.67
CA HIS A 231 3.00 -23.41 8.85
C HIS A 231 3.26 -24.34 10.05
N ARG A 232 4.52 -24.73 10.31
CA ARG A 232 4.88 -25.52 11.51
C ARG A 232 4.60 -24.75 12.80
N ARG A 233 4.99 -23.47 12.88
CA ARG A 233 4.69 -22.64 14.05
C ARG A 233 3.19 -22.48 14.29
N LEU A 234 2.40 -22.28 13.23
CA LEU A 234 0.94 -22.21 13.36
C LEU A 234 0.35 -23.53 13.86
N ILE A 235 0.86 -24.67 13.38
CA ILE A 235 0.45 -26.00 13.85
C ILE A 235 0.89 -26.25 15.31
N GLU A 236 2.09 -25.82 15.70
CA GLU A 236 2.64 -26.00 17.03
C GLU A 236 1.94 -25.09 18.06
N ALA A 237 1.71 -23.83 17.73
CA ALA A 237 0.95 -22.88 18.56
C ALA A 237 -0.50 -23.35 18.77
N GLY A 238 -1.14 -23.94 17.76
CA GLY A 238 -2.48 -24.53 17.89
C GLY A 238 -2.55 -25.78 18.75
N LYS A 239 -1.42 -26.44 19.06
CA LYS A 239 -1.37 -27.64 19.92
C LYS A 239 -1.13 -27.31 21.40
N GLU A 240 -0.56 -26.16 21.72
CA GLU A 240 -0.30 -25.75 23.11
C GLU A 240 -1.56 -25.21 23.81
N GLU A 241 -2.57 -24.74 23.07
CA GLU A 241 -3.85 -24.29 23.67
C GLU A 241 -4.84 -25.44 23.99
N GLU A 242 -4.56 -26.68 23.56
CA GLU A 242 -5.38 -27.87 23.86
C GLU A 242 -4.92 -28.66 25.12
N LEU A 243 -3.88 -28.19 25.82
CA LEU A 243 -3.33 -28.80 27.05
C LEU A 243 -3.62 -27.95 28.29
#